data_AF-A0A0J9S3G4-F1
#
_entry.id   AF-A0A0J9S3G4-F1
#
_cell.length_a   1.000
_cell.length_b   1.000
_cell.length_c   1.000
_cell.angle_alpha   90.00
_cell.angle_beta   90.00
_cell.angle_gamma   90.00
#
_symmetry.space_group_name_H-M   'P 1'
#
loop_
_entity.id
_entity.type
_entity.pdbx_description
1 polymer ?
#
loop_
_entity_poly.entity_id
_entity_poly.type
_entity_poly.pdbx_seq_one_letter_code
_entity_poly.pdbx_strand_id
1 'polypeptide(L)'
;MNYWLNDKLKSKNIKFPYSVEQFFRKIKKHDKNFDEDNFLLEKIYDIDYDVLENMRILHNLYDKYYIIYNILIGKTKKKPKESCLSYINECVNEYKNAKIKCIMNNNNFCMALKTFKDNYEQFDHMSSELVNCNIEEVIKLPTDEEILTRYNNQIIDVNDKKHSTTAVVGSFIGLFSTVTLFYKVTKNIFII
;
A
#
# COMPACT_ATOMS: atom_id res chain seq x y z
N MET A 1 -5.88 -2.70 19.67
CA MET A 1 -7.14 -3.49 19.51
C MET A 1 -8.02 -2.96 18.38
N ASN A 2 -8.42 -1.67 18.40
CA ASN A 2 -9.36 -1.14 17.39
C ASN A 2 -8.90 -1.33 15.93
N TYR A 3 -7.63 -1.00 15.62
CA TYR A 3 -7.02 -1.28 14.32
C TYR A 3 -7.15 -2.76 13.92
N TRP A 4 -6.66 -3.67 14.77
CA TRP A 4 -6.66 -5.10 14.49
C TRP A 4 -8.07 -5.64 14.21
N LEU A 5 -9.06 -5.21 14.98
CA LEU A 5 -10.44 -5.63 14.79
C LEU A 5 -11.02 -5.10 13.47
N ASN A 6 -10.77 -3.82 13.16
CA ASN A 6 -11.15 -3.23 11.87
C ASN A 6 -10.49 -3.97 10.70
N ASP A 7 -9.19 -4.28 10.79
CA ASP A 7 -8.46 -4.97 9.75
C ASP A 7 -9.03 -6.36 9.45
N LYS A 8 -9.36 -7.13 10.51
CA LYS A 8 -9.96 -8.46 10.37
C LYS A 8 -11.36 -8.43 9.81
N LEU A 9 -12.22 -7.53 10.29
CA LEU A 9 -13.61 -7.47 9.86
C LEU A 9 -13.79 -6.81 8.49
N LYS A 10 -12.92 -5.86 8.12
CA LYS A 10 -12.94 -5.13 6.84
C LYS A 10 -11.88 -5.63 5.86
N SER A 11 -11.52 -6.91 5.94
CA SER A 11 -10.58 -7.52 4.99
C SER A 11 -11.19 -7.52 3.58
N LYS A 12 -10.35 -7.34 2.55
CA LYS A 12 -10.78 -7.02 1.16
C LYS A 12 -11.76 -8.02 0.53
N ASN A 13 -11.89 -9.22 1.09
CA ASN A 13 -12.66 -10.32 0.51
C ASN A 13 -13.96 -10.65 1.26
N ILE A 14 -14.28 -9.98 2.37
CA ILE A 14 -15.45 -10.31 3.19
C ILE A 14 -16.20 -9.02 3.55
N LYS A 15 -17.42 -8.86 3.03
CA LYS A 15 -18.36 -7.86 3.54
C LYS A 15 -18.93 -8.38 4.86
N PHE A 16 -18.30 -8.02 5.96
CA PHE A 16 -18.84 -8.32 7.27
C PHE A 16 -20.12 -7.49 7.48
N PRO A 17 -21.26 -8.10 7.84
CA PRO A 17 -22.56 -7.44 7.83
C PRO A 17 -22.78 -6.53 9.06
N TYR A 18 -21.84 -6.53 10.01
CA TYR A 18 -21.91 -5.72 11.20
C TYR A 18 -20.80 -4.68 11.21
N SER A 19 -21.10 -3.55 11.84
CA SER A 19 -20.08 -2.57 12.20
C SER A 19 -19.12 -3.16 13.25
N VAL A 20 -17.89 -2.65 13.31
CA VAL A 20 -16.90 -3.08 14.31
C VAL A 20 -17.42 -2.89 15.74
N GLU A 21 -18.11 -1.78 15.96
CA GLU A 21 -18.76 -1.48 17.24
C GLU A 21 -19.87 -2.50 17.55
N GLN A 22 -20.71 -2.84 16.57
CA GLN A 22 -21.77 -3.84 16.74
C GLN A 22 -21.20 -5.22 17.10
N PHE A 23 -20.10 -5.62 16.47
CA PHE A 23 -19.40 -6.86 16.80
C PHE A 23 -18.87 -6.86 18.23
N PHE A 24 -18.21 -5.77 18.64
CA PHE A 24 -17.71 -5.62 20.00
C PHE A 24 -18.82 -5.67 21.06
N ARG A 25 -19.95 -4.99 20.82
CA ARG A 25 -21.13 -5.03 21.70
C ARG A 25 -21.68 -6.46 21.85
N LYS A 26 -21.63 -7.28 20.79
CA LYS A 26 -22.05 -8.69 20.84
C LYS A 26 -21.11 -9.54 21.68
N ILE A 27 -19.79 -9.35 21.55
CA ILE A 27 -18.79 -10.04 22.41
C ILE A 27 -19.08 -9.72 23.87
N LYS A 28 -19.20 -8.44 24.21
CA LYS A 28 -19.47 -7.98 25.58
C LYS A 28 -20.80 -8.50 26.16
N LYS A 29 -21.82 -8.66 25.31
CA LYS A 29 -23.10 -9.27 25.72
C LYS A 29 -22.96 -10.76 26.04
N HIS A 30 -22.13 -11.47 25.28
CA HIS A 30 -21.90 -12.91 25.44
C HIS A 30 -20.95 -13.20 26.61
N ASP A 31 -19.92 -12.38 26.78
CA ASP A 31 -18.97 -12.45 27.88
C ASP A 31 -18.90 -11.08 28.57
N LYS A 32 -19.64 -10.96 29.68
CA LYS A 32 -19.72 -9.73 30.46
C LYS A 32 -18.38 -9.34 31.10
N ASN A 33 -17.46 -10.31 31.26
CA ASN A 33 -16.16 -10.09 31.89
C ASN A 33 -15.11 -9.59 30.89
N PHE A 34 -15.36 -9.70 29.57
CA PHE A 34 -14.41 -9.31 28.53
C PHE A 34 -13.93 -7.85 28.60
N ASP A 35 -14.82 -6.95 29.04
CA ASP A 35 -14.56 -5.51 29.19
C ASP A 35 -15.42 -4.97 30.34
N GLU A 36 -15.33 -5.63 31.50
CA GLU A 36 -16.14 -5.33 32.70
C GLU A 36 -16.00 -3.86 33.12
N ASP A 37 -14.76 -3.36 33.13
CA ASP A 37 -14.43 -1.97 33.49
C ASP A 37 -14.74 -0.96 32.38
N ASN A 38 -15.30 -1.39 31.25
CA ASN A 38 -15.59 -0.54 30.09
C ASN A 38 -14.35 0.18 29.52
N PHE A 39 -13.15 -0.36 29.69
CA PHE A 39 -11.91 0.26 29.19
C PHE A 39 -11.90 0.44 27.68
N LEU A 40 -12.53 -0.50 26.94
CA LEU A 40 -12.61 -0.51 25.48
C LEU A 40 -13.87 0.19 24.94
N LEU A 41 -14.81 0.56 25.82
CA LEU A 41 -16.00 1.31 25.43
C LEU A 41 -15.58 2.63 24.76
N GLU A 42 -16.27 2.99 23.67
CA GLU A 42 -15.97 4.16 22.81
C GLU A 42 -14.59 4.16 22.11
N LYS A 43 -13.67 3.26 22.49
CA LYS A 43 -12.37 3.07 21.82
C LYS A 43 -12.43 2.06 20.68
N ILE A 44 -13.51 1.28 20.60
CA ILE A 44 -13.79 0.35 19.51
C ILE A 44 -14.86 0.95 18.61
N TYR A 45 -14.44 1.35 17.40
CA TYR A 45 -15.28 2.06 16.45
C TYR A 45 -14.87 1.72 15.02
N ASP A 46 -15.75 2.01 14.07
CA ASP A 46 -15.48 1.82 12.66
C ASP A 46 -14.47 2.86 12.14
N ILE A 47 -13.30 2.38 11.72
CA ILE A 47 -12.27 3.18 11.05
C ILE A 47 -12.62 3.29 9.56
N ASP A 48 -12.53 4.50 9.01
CA ASP A 48 -12.70 4.75 7.58
C ASP A 48 -11.71 3.94 6.75
N TYR A 49 -12.14 3.50 5.57
CA TYR A 49 -11.34 2.60 4.74
C TYR A 49 -9.96 3.17 4.39
N ASP A 50 -9.89 4.45 4.00
CA ASP A 50 -8.62 5.09 3.63
C ASP A 50 -7.68 5.25 4.83
N VAL A 51 -8.23 5.55 6.01
CA VAL A 51 -7.48 5.60 7.27
C VAL A 51 -6.98 4.20 7.63
N LEU A 52 -7.82 3.18 7.50
CA LEU A 52 -7.45 1.79 7.76
C LEU A 52 -6.35 1.29 6.79
N GLU A 53 -6.42 1.66 5.50
CA GLU A 53 -5.39 1.30 4.53
C GLU A 53 -4.05 1.98 4.85
N ASN A 54 -4.08 3.22 5.34
CA ASN A 54 -2.89 3.91 5.81
C ASN A 54 -2.31 3.24 7.07
N MET A 55 -3.15 2.79 8.01
CA MET A 55 -2.72 2.01 9.16
C MET A 55 -2.11 0.66 8.77
N ARG A 56 -2.65 -0.02 7.75
CA ARG A 56 -2.08 -1.27 7.21
C ARG A 56 -0.67 -1.08 6.67
N ILE A 57 -0.44 0.00 5.93
CA ILE A 57 0.90 0.34 5.42
C ILE A 57 1.88 0.57 6.59
N LEU A 58 1.48 1.34 7.61
CA LEU A 58 2.31 1.55 8.80
C LEU A 58 2.59 0.24 9.54
N HIS A 59 1.57 -0.61 9.71
CA HIS A 59 1.73 -1.90 10.35
C HIS A 59 2.76 -2.77 9.62
N ASN A 60 2.65 -2.88 8.30
CA ASN A 60 3.60 -3.64 7.49
C ASN A 60 5.03 -3.08 7.56
N LEU A 61 5.18 -1.75 7.58
CA LEU A 61 6.48 -1.10 7.76
C LEU A 61 7.09 -1.46 9.12
N TYR A 62 6.31 -1.37 10.20
CA TYR A 62 6.77 -1.74 11.54
C TYR A 62 7.05 -3.25 11.67
N ASP A 63 6.27 -4.12 11.04
CA ASP A 63 6.55 -5.55 10.99
C ASP A 63 7.93 -5.82 10.38
N LYS A 64 8.23 -5.19 9.24
CA LYS A 64 9.55 -5.30 8.60
C LYS A 64 10.65 -4.69 9.45
N TYR A 65 10.42 -3.51 10.02
CA TYR A 65 11.35 -2.87 10.95
C TYR A 65 11.72 -3.80 12.10
N TYR A 66 10.74 -4.43 12.76
CA TYR A 66 11.02 -5.35 13.87
C TYR A 66 11.70 -6.63 13.42
N ILE A 67 11.42 -7.13 12.21
CA ILE A 67 12.18 -8.26 11.63
C ILE A 67 13.64 -7.86 11.44
N ILE A 68 13.90 -6.72 10.80
CA ILE A 68 15.25 -6.18 10.58
C ILE A 68 15.97 -5.99 11.91
N TYR A 69 15.35 -5.28 12.86
CA TYR A 69 15.88 -5.04 14.19
C TYR A 69 16.26 -6.36 14.89
N ASN A 70 15.38 -7.35 14.90
CA ASN A 70 15.65 -8.64 15.54
C ASN A 70 16.78 -9.42 14.85
N ILE A 71 16.93 -9.28 13.53
CA ILE A 71 18.06 -9.87 12.79
C ILE A 71 19.36 -9.18 13.23
N LEU A 72 19.37 -7.84 13.25
CA LEU A 72 20.55 -7.05 13.63
C LEU A 72 21.01 -7.43 15.04
N ILE A 73 20.13 -7.40 16.05
CA ILE A 73 20.51 -7.72 17.44
C ILE A 73 20.68 -9.23 17.73
N GLY A 74 20.67 -10.09 16.71
CA GLY A 74 20.86 -11.54 16.86
C GLY A 74 19.76 -12.28 17.64
N LYS A 75 18.55 -11.71 17.76
CA LYS A 75 17.41 -12.31 18.48
C LYS A 75 16.47 -13.14 17.60
N THR A 76 16.84 -13.40 16.36
CA THR A 76 16.05 -14.25 15.46
C THR A 76 16.03 -15.71 15.95
N LYS A 77 14.94 -16.08 16.64
CA LYS A 77 14.72 -17.46 17.15
C LYS A 77 14.66 -18.53 16.06
N LYS A 78 14.47 -18.14 14.80
CA LYS A 78 14.46 -19.00 13.62
C LYS A 78 15.31 -18.34 12.53
N LYS A 79 15.98 -19.14 11.69
CA LYS A 79 16.57 -18.63 10.47
C LYS A 79 15.50 -17.82 9.73
N PRO A 80 15.78 -16.56 9.35
CA PRO A 80 14.81 -15.77 8.61
C PRO A 80 14.46 -16.49 7.31
N LYS A 81 13.20 -16.40 6.88
CA LYS A 81 12.72 -17.07 5.67
C LYS A 81 13.45 -16.57 4.41
N GLU A 82 13.92 -15.33 4.47
CA GLU A 82 14.65 -14.62 3.43
C GLU A 82 15.92 -13.99 4.00
N SER A 83 16.78 -13.45 3.14
CA SER A 83 17.96 -12.71 3.59
C SER A 83 17.56 -11.40 4.27
N CYS A 84 18.41 -10.91 5.18
CA CYS A 84 18.26 -9.59 5.79
C CYS A 84 18.08 -8.48 4.74
N LEU A 85 18.87 -8.54 3.66
CA LEU A 85 18.80 -7.62 2.53
C LEU A 85 17.42 -7.62 1.85
N SER A 86 16.74 -8.77 1.78
CA SER A 86 15.37 -8.84 1.24
C SER A 86 14.41 -7.99 2.06
N TYR A 87 14.39 -8.19 3.39
CA TYR A 87 13.53 -7.42 4.29
C TYR A 87 13.82 -5.92 4.26
N ILE A 88 15.10 -5.54 4.21
CA ILE A 88 15.51 -4.13 4.09
C ILE A 88 14.99 -3.53 2.78
N ASN A 89 15.19 -4.21 1.65
CA ASN A 89 14.73 -3.72 0.35
C ASN A 89 13.20 -3.60 0.29
N GLU A 90 12.48 -4.59 0.81
CA GLU A 90 11.02 -4.53 0.89
C GLU A 90 10.55 -3.35 1.76
N CYS A 91 11.20 -3.14 2.91
CA CYS A 91 10.89 -2.05 3.82
C CYS A 91 11.11 -0.68 3.16
N VAL A 92 12.26 -0.49 2.51
CA VAL A 92 12.59 0.74 1.78
C VAL A 92 11.61 0.98 0.63
N ASN A 93 11.23 -0.07 -0.12
CA ASN A 93 10.28 0.06 -1.22
C ASN A 93 8.86 0.37 -0.75
N GLU A 94 8.41 -0.25 0.34
CA GLU A 94 7.11 0.08 0.95
C GLU A 94 7.09 1.51 1.49
N TYR A 95 8.18 1.97 2.10
CA TYR A 95 8.33 3.35 2.56
C TYR A 95 8.28 4.35 1.39
N LYS A 96 8.92 4.04 0.26
CA LYS A 96 8.83 4.84 -0.98
C LYS A 96 7.37 5.05 -1.40
N ASN A 97 6.60 3.97 -1.45
CA ASN A 97 5.19 4.02 -1.84
C ASN A 97 4.34 4.78 -0.81
N ALA A 98 4.64 4.60 0.49
CA ALA A 98 4.00 5.34 1.57
C ALA A 98 4.27 6.86 1.48
N LYS A 99 5.51 7.27 1.19
CA LYS A 99 5.86 8.69 1.03
C LYS A 99 5.21 9.35 -0.18
N ILE A 100 5.01 8.62 -1.27
CA ILE A 100 4.23 9.11 -2.42
C ILE A 100 2.80 9.45 -2.00
N LYS A 101 2.15 8.60 -1.19
CA LYS A 101 0.82 8.92 -0.64
C LYS A 101 0.81 10.22 0.18
N CYS A 102 1.91 10.56 0.85
CA CYS A 102 2.04 11.80 1.61
C CYS A 102 2.13 13.06 0.75
N ILE A 103 2.62 12.95 -0.49
CA ILE A 103 2.55 14.06 -1.45
C ILE A 103 1.09 14.35 -1.81
N MET A 104 0.28 13.30 -1.95
CA MET A 104 -1.12 13.44 -2.32
C MET A 104 -1.99 13.95 -1.16
N ASN A 105 -1.66 13.60 0.08
CA ASN A 105 -2.41 13.96 1.28
C ASN A 105 -1.48 14.15 2.48
N ASN A 106 -1.44 15.35 3.06
CA ASN A 106 -0.69 15.60 4.29
C ASN A 106 -1.60 15.43 5.52
N ASN A 107 -1.51 14.29 6.21
CA ASN A 107 -2.37 13.95 7.35
C ASN A 107 -1.57 13.22 8.46
N ASN A 108 -2.28 12.74 9.49
CA ASN A 108 -1.70 11.97 10.61
C ASN A 108 -0.84 10.77 10.17
N PHE A 109 -1.12 10.16 9.02
CA PHE A 109 -0.31 9.07 8.49
C PHE A 109 1.10 9.55 8.11
N CYS A 110 1.25 10.76 7.58
CA CYS A 110 2.55 11.31 7.23
C CYS A 110 3.39 11.68 8.45
N MET A 111 2.73 12.14 9.53
CA MET A 111 3.40 12.33 10.82
C MET A 111 3.90 10.99 11.38
N ALA A 112 3.06 9.94 11.35
CA ALA A 112 3.47 8.61 11.79
C ALA A 112 4.59 8.02 10.91
N LEU A 113 4.59 8.30 9.61
CA LEU A 113 5.64 7.88 8.69
C LEU A 113 6.96 8.59 8.95
N LYS A 114 6.92 9.86 9.40
CA LYS A 114 8.11 10.57 9.88
C LYS A 114 8.67 9.89 11.14
N THR A 115 7.83 9.56 12.11
CA THR A 115 8.26 8.81 13.30
C THR A 115 8.87 7.45 12.92
N PHE A 116 8.29 6.76 11.93
CA PHE A 116 8.88 5.53 11.40
C PHE A 116 10.28 5.76 10.82
N LYS A 117 10.46 6.82 10.02
CA LYS A 117 11.77 7.20 9.46
C LYS A 117 12.80 7.41 10.58
N ASP A 118 12.45 8.21 11.58
CA ASP A 118 13.34 8.52 12.72
C ASP A 118 13.73 7.24 13.50
N ASN A 119 12.83 6.25 13.58
CA ASN A 119 13.14 4.95 14.19
C ASN A 119 14.05 4.09 13.32
N TYR A 120 13.84 4.07 12.01
CA TYR A 120 14.64 3.29 11.05
C TYR A 120 16.07 3.80 10.96
N GLU A 121 16.27 5.11 10.96
CA GLU A 121 17.61 5.74 10.88
C GLU A 121 18.50 5.44 12.09
N GLN A 122 17.94 4.96 13.21
CA GLN A 122 18.73 4.48 14.35
C GLN A 122 19.58 3.25 14.00
N PHE A 123 19.24 2.51 12.94
CA PHE A 123 20.02 1.37 12.47
C PHE A 123 21.41 1.77 11.96
N ASP A 124 21.61 3.03 11.54
CA ASP A 124 22.90 3.52 11.03
C ASP A 124 24.04 3.38 12.07
N HIS A 125 23.69 3.27 13.36
CA HIS A 125 24.63 3.10 14.45
C HIS A 125 24.92 1.62 14.80
N MET A 126 24.30 0.64 14.12
CA MET A 126 24.35 -0.80 14.46
C MET A 126 25.40 -1.59 13.64
N SER A 127 26.59 -1.00 13.41
CA SER A 127 27.58 -1.49 12.44
C SER A 127 28.06 -2.94 12.64
N SER A 128 28.28 -3.38 13.88
CA SER A 128 28.72 -4.77 14.18
C SER A 128 27.65 -5.81 13.82
N GLU A 129 26.40 -5.40 13.73
CA GLU A 129 25.24 -6.26 13.47
C GLU A 129 24.94 -6.39 11.98
N LEU A 130 25.40 -5.42 11.17
CA LEU A 130 25.30 -5.44 9.70
C LEU A 130 26.13 -6.54 9.06
N VAL A 131 27.23 -6.95 9.71
CA VAL A 131 28.06 -8.09 9.28
C VAL A 131 27.22 -9.37 9.21
N ASN A 132 26.28 -9.58 10.13
CA ASN A 132 25.37 -10.74 10.09
C ASN A 132 24.36 -10.67 8.93
N CYS A 133 24.13 -9.47 8.39
CA CYS A 133 23.28 -9.23 7.23
C CYS A 133 24.04 -9.28 5.89
N ASN A 134 25.37 -9.50 5.92
CA ASN A 134 26.26 -9.39 4.75
C ASN A 134 26.11 -8.05 4.01
N ILE A 135 25.95 -6.95 4.75
CA ILE A 135 25.92 -5.59 4.20
C ILE A 135 26.93 -4.73 4.95
N GLU A 136 27.57 -3.80 4.23
CA GLU A 136 28.57 -2.89 4.80
C GLU A 136 27.94 -1.69 5.51
N GLU A 137 26.79 -1.22 5.03
CA GLU A 137 26.01 -0.11 5.58
C GLU A 137 24.51 -0.40 5.46
N VAL A 138 23.70 0.16 6.38
CA VAL A 138 22.23 0.11 6.27
C VAL A 138 21.80 0.85 5.01
N ILE A 139 20.86 0.24 4.26
CA ILE A 139 20.24 0.93 3.14
C ILE A 139 19.37 2.07 3.68
N LYS A 140 19.79 3.30 3.40
CA LYS A 140 19.10 4.51 3.83
C LYS A 140 17.73 4.64 3.18
N LEU A 141 16.81 5.23 3.93
CA LEU A 141 15.52 5.64 3.38
C LEU A 141 15.74 6.77 2.35
N PRO A 142 14.92 6.83 1.30
CA PRO A 142 15.07 7.83 0.25
C PRO A 142 14.84 9.25 0.78
N THR A 143 15.53 10.20 0.17
CA THR A 143 15.33 11.63 0.42
C THR A 143 13.98 12.10 -0.15
N ASP A 144 13.50 13.26 0.32
CA ASP A 144 12.27 13.85 -0.21
C ASP A 144 12.40 14.19 -1.72
N GLU A 145 13.60 14.54 -2.19
CA GLU A 145 13.90 14.78 -3.60
C GLU A 145 13.79 13.51 -4.45
N GLU A 146 14.31 12.39 -3.95
CA GLU A 146 14.20 11.09 -4.63
C GLU A 146 12.75 10.61 -4.71
N ILE A 147 11.95 10.85 -3.65
CA ILE A 147 10.52 10.56 -3.67
C ILE A 147 9.80 11.45 -4.69
N LEU A 148 10.11 12.75 -4.74
CA LEU A 148 9.48 13.68 -5.68
C LEU A 148 9.79 13.30 -7.13
N THR A 149 11.05 12.97 -7.43
CA THR A 149 11.46 12.49 -8.74
C THR A 149 10.69 11.23 -9.13
N ARG A 150 10.59 10.26 -8.21
CA ARG A 150 9.83 9.02 -8.44
C ARG A 150 8.35 9.30 -8.72
N TYR A 151 7.73 10.21 -7.97
CA TYR A 151 6.33 10.59 -8.15
C TYR A 151 6.10 11.22 -9.53
N ASN A 152 6.95 12.17 -9.94
CA ASN A 152 6.85 12.82 -11.24
C ASN A 152 6.97 11.81 -12.40
N ASN A 153 7.91 10.87 -12.29
CA ASN A 153 8.07 9.81 -13.30
C ASN A 153 6.82 8.92 -13.39
N GLN A 154 6.19 8.59 -12.26
CA GLN A 154 4.93 7.82 -12.27
C GLN A 154 3.78 8.59 -12.95
N ILE A 155 3.70 9.91 -12.79
CA ILE A 155 2.70 10.73 -13.49
C ILE A 155 2.96 10.74 -15.00
N ILE A 156 4.21 10.93 -15.43
CA ILE A 156 4.60 10.92 -16.84
C ILE A 156 4.20 9.57 -17.49
N ASP A 157 4.57 8.45 -16.86
CA ASP A 157 4.23 7.10 -17.34
C ASP A 157 2.72 6.88 -17.49
N VAL A 158 1.91 7.42 -16.56
CA VAL A 158 0.45 7.34 -16.62
C VAL A 158 -0.10 8.18 -17.77
N ASN A 159 0.45 9.38 -17.99
CA ASN A 159 0.02 10.28 -19.07
C ASN A 159 0.39 9.72 -20.46
N ASP A 160 1.58 9.16 -20.63
CA ASP A 160 2.02 8.55 -21.90
C ASP A 160 1.13 7.36 -22.28
N LYS A 161 0.80 6.49 -21.32
CA LYS A 161 -0.15 5.38 -21.54
C LYS A 161 -1.54 5.87 -21.91
N LYS A 162 -2.01 6.96 -21.31
CA LYS A 162 -3.32 7.54 -21.62
C LYS A 162 -3.39 8.08 -23.05
N HIS A 163 -2.33 8.78 -23.52
CA HIS A 163 -2.24 9.30 -24.88
C HIS A 163 -2.14 8.20 -25.96
N SER A 164 -1.56 7.04 -25.64
CA SER A 164 -1.49 5.90 -26.56
C SER A 164 -2.87 5.27 -26.86
N THR A 165 -3.79 5.26 -25.88
CA THR A 165 -5.11 4.61 -26.05
C THR A 165 -6.15 5.43 -26.81
N THR A 166 -6.04 6.75 -26.85
CA THR A 166 -6.98 7.63 -27.58
C THR A 166 -6.73 7.66 -29.09
N ALA A 167 -5.49 7.43 -29.55
CA ALA A 167 -5.15 7.41 -30.97
C ALA A 167 -5.76 6.19 -31.71
N VAL A 168 -5.97 5.07 -31.02
CA VAL A 168 -6.42 3.82 -31.64
C VAL A 168 -7.91 3.83 -32.01
N VAL A 169 -8.75 4.60 -31.30
CA VAL A 169 -10.21 4.64 -31.58
C VAL A 169 -10.54 5.48 -32.82
N GLY A 170 -9.74 6.52 -33.12
CA GLY A 170 -9.95 7.39 -34.29
C GLY A 170 -9.68 6.70 -35.64
N SER A 171 -8.79 5.69 -35.67
CA SER A 171 -8.42 4.99 -36.91
C SER A 171 -9.47 3.98 -37.40
N PHE A 172 -10.40 3.53 -36.55
CA PHE A 172 -11.42 2.54 -36.94
C PHE A 172 -12.67 3.17 -37.60
N ILE A 173 -12.94 4.45 -37.38
CA ILE A 173 -14.09 5.15 -38.01
C ILE A 173 -13.86 5.34 -39.52
N GLY A 174 -12.60 5.50 -39.93
CA GLY A 174 -12.23 5.59 -41.35
C GLY A 174 -12.49 4.30 -42.14
N LEU A 175 -12.33 3.13 -41.52
CA LEU A 175 -12.51 1.82 -42.18
C LEU A 175 -13.99 1.45 -42.35
N PHE A 176 -14.88 1.84 -41.43
CA PHE A 176 -16.32 1.62 -41.62
C PHE A 176 -16.90 2.48 -42.75
N SER A 177 -16.32 3.66 -42.98
CA SER A 177 -16.79 4.61 -44.01
C SER A 177 -16.46 4.14 -45.43
N THR A 178 -15.36 3.42 -45.64
CA THR A 178 -14.99 2.90 -46.97
C THR A 178 -15.78 1.65 -47.34
N VAL A 179 -16.05 0.74 -46.38
CA VAL A 179 -16.84 -0.49 -46.63
C VAL A 179 -18.27 -0.17 -47.08
N THR A 180 -18.89 0.90 -46.54
CA THR A 180 -20.24 1.32 -46.96
C THR A 180 -20.27 1.91 -48.36
N LEU A 181 -19.22 2.64 -48.78
CA LEU A 181 -19.10 3.16 -50.14
C LEU A 181 -18.93 2.02 -51.15
N PHE A 182 -18.05 1.03 -50.88
CA PHE A 182 -17.86 -0.11 -51.78
C PHE A 182 -19.10 -1.00 -51.88
N TYR A 183 -19.82 -1.22 -50.78
CA TYR A 183 -21.08 -1.96 -50.78
C TYR A 183 -22.18 -1.28 -51.62
N LYS A 184 -22.24 0.05 -51.60
CA LYS A 184 -23.22 0.80 -52.39
C LYS A 184 -22.89 0.82 -53.90
N VAL A 185 -21.60 0.87 -54.26
CA VAL A 185 -21.13 0.84 -55.65
C VAL A 185 -21.38 -0.53 -56.30
N THR A 186 -21.08 -1.63 -55.59
CA THR A 186 -21.31 -2.99 -56.12
C THR A 186 -22.79 -3.31 -56.34
N LYS A 187 -23.69 -2.80 -55.48
CA LYS A 187 -25.14 -3.00 -55.67
C LYS A 187 -25.71 -2.27 -56.89
N ASN A 188 -25.15 -1.13 -57.28
CA ASN A 188 -25.61 -0.35 -58.44
C ASN A 188 -25.08 -0.87 -59.79
N ILE A 189 -23.98 -1.62 -59.82
CA ILE A 189 -23.42 -2.20 -61.05
C ILE A 189 -24.23 -3.42 -61.53
N PHE A 190 -25.00 -4.06 -60.65
CA PHE A 190 -25.83 -5.24 -60.98
C PHE A 190 -27.29 -4.92 -61.38
N ILE A 191 -27.65 -3.64 -61.59
CA ILE A 191 -29.03 -3.21 -61.92
C ILE A 191 -29.10 -2.49 -63.30
N ILE A 192 -28.06 -2.52 -64.12
CA ILE A 192 -28.10 -2.06 -65.52
C ILE A 192 -27.88 -3.26 -66.43
#